data_AF-A0AAN6BWI7-F1
#
_entry.id   AF-A0AAN6BWI7-F1
#
_cell.length_a   1.000
_cell.length_b   1.000
_cell.length_c   1.000
_cell.angle_alpha   90.00
_cell.angle_beta   90.00
_cell.angle_gamma   90.00
#
_symmetry.space_group_name_H-M   'P 1'
#
loop_
_entity.id
_entity.type
_entity.pdbx_description
1 polymer ?
#
loop_
_entity_poly.entity_id
_entity_poly.type
_entity_poly.pdbx_seq_one_letter_code
_entity_poly.pdbx_strand_id
1 'polypeptide(L)'
;MSDFKDLKKATDIDPNVWYHLTEEWVDDYNGNFTGMLQTYKEDSGDDGFRVYAVKNRKTYWQFQPIDKIPGRYSLRCSETTTRKQFAVCYRDFESVENRRTRACLTDSDGTESQQWDVSLWGTNTTETYLFTNVANGTKYHLDVIPGNAVFMSPNLDGYQKRQRWLMTSVKNVDDDAYSTVFTNPPPESTRDAGTTTDSSIETATDAASSSSSDSSSSSLSSGAIAGIAIGAVLGVLAIALLGFFLWRRKRRNTGLAAKPDEAMGSHNGDYTQTGAYKPSIDRTLASSTSPAPFHELHSTQNPVELPAAEQRHELR
;
A
#
# COMPACT_ATOMS: atom_id res chain seq x y z
N MET A 1 22.46 -10.65 -6.06
CA MET A 1 21.06 -10.42 -5.66
C MET A 1 20.76 -11.27 -4.44
N SER A 2 20.28 -10.71 -3.34
CA SER A 2 19.63 -11.51 -2.30
C SER A 2 18.28 -11.95 -2.86
N ASP A 3 18.08 -13.25 -3.07
CA ASP A 3 16.78 -13.77 -3.47
C ASP A 3 15.83 -13.65 -2.28
N PHE A 4 14.71 -12.94 -2.45
CA PHE A 4 13.76 -12.65 -1.35
C PHE A 4 13.03 -13.90 -0.86
N LYS A 5 13.15 -15.01 -1.60
CA LYS A 5 12.54 -16.30 -1.27
C LYS A 5 13.09 -16.93 0.02
N ASP A 6 14.30 -16.55 0.42
CA ASP A 6 14.99 -17.14 1.57
C ASP A 6 15.07 -16.21 2.78
N LEU A 7 14.30 -15.12 2.80
CA LEU A 7 14.30 -14.20 3.94
C LEU A 7 13.68 -14.86 5.17
N LYS A 8 14.44 -14.86 6.27
CA LYS A 8 13.98 -15.33 7.58
C LYS A 8 12.80 -14.47 8.03
N LYS A 9 11.72 -15.11 8.50
CA LYS A 9 10.59 -14.39 9.09
C LYS A 9 11.00 -13.74 10.41
N ALA A 10 10.60 -12.49 10.62
CA ALA A 10 10.85 -11.80 11.88
C ALA A 10 9.85 -12.32 12.91
N THR A 11 10.21 -13.34 13.69
CA THR A 11 9.32 -13.98 14.68
C THR A 11 9.49 -13.44 16.09
N ASP A 12 10.59 -12.73 16.34
CA ASP A 12 11.02 -12.34 17.68
C ASP A 12 10.56 -10.91 18.05
N ILE A 13 9.51 -10.42 17.37
CA ILE A 13 8.88 -9.12 17.65
C ILE A 13 7.86 -9.33 18.77
N ASP A 14 8.06 -8.64 19.90
CA ASP A 14 7.20 -8.70 21.09
C ASP A 14 5.93 -7.86 20.87
N PRO A 15 4.73 -8.47 20.94
CA PRO A 15 3.48 -7.75 20.74
C PRO A 15 3.14 -6.75 21.85
N ASN A 16 3.76 -6.85 23.04
CA ASN A 16 3.57 -5.89 24.13
C ASN A 16 4.62 -4.76 24.13
N VAL A 17 5.28 -4.50 23.00
CA VAL A 17 6.29 -3.44 22.89
C VAL A 17 5.90 -2.38 21.87
N TRP A 18 6.10 -1.12 22.24
CA TRP A 18 6.13 0.01 21.32
C TRP A 18 7.50 0.10 20.64
N TYR A 19 7.51 0.06 19.31
CA TYR A 19 8.72 0.17 18.51
C TYR A 19 8.86 1.54 17.87
N HIS A 20 10.09 2.04 17.81
CA HIS A 20 10.49 3.15 16.95
C HIS A 20 10.90 2.56 15.61
N LEU A 21 10.18 2.93 14.55
CA LEU A 21 10.41 2.49 13.17
C LEU A 21 10.98 3.63 12.31
N THR A 22 12.05 3.38 11.55
CA THR A 22 12.72 4.34 10.65
C THR A 22 13.27 3.66 9.38
N GLU A 23 13.81 4.44 8.46
CA GLU A 23 14.37 4.01 7.17
C GLU A 23 15.91 3.93 7.20
N GLU A 24 16.50 2.95 6.51
CA GLU A 24 17.96 2.76 6.47
C GLU A 24 18.69 3.82 5.64
N TRP A 25 17.95 4.58 4.83
CA TRP A 25 18.54 5.69 4.11
C TRP A 25 19.05 6.79 5.05
N VAL A 26 18.38 6.97 6.19
CA VAL A 26 18.64 8.04 7.15
C VAL A 26 19.37 7.53 8.39
N ASP A 27 19.03 6.34 8.87
CA ASP A 27 19.60 5.75 10.10
C ASP A 27 20.27 4.39 9.82
N ASP A 28 21.23 3.98 10.65
CA ASP A 28 22.07 2.79 10.41
C ASP A 28 22.39 1.98 11.70
N TYR A 29 21.55 2.08 12.72
CA TYR A 29 21.78 1.56 14.09
C TYR A 29 23.02 2.12 14.82
N ASN A 30 23.79 3.02 14.20
CA ASN A 30 24.92 3.67 14.86
C ASN A 30 24.45 4.90 15.65
N GLY A 31 24.07 4.65 16.91
CA GLY A 31 23.53 5.68 17.80
C GLY A 31 22.00 5.72 17.77
N ASN A 32 21.43 6.85 18.19
CA ASN A 32 19.98 7.00 18.26
C ASN A 32 19.39 7.28 16.87
N PHE A 33 18.25 6.67 16.58
CA PHE A 33 17.48 6.97 15.38
C PHE A 33 17.08 8.45 15.34
N THR A 34 17.34 9.06 14.19
CA THR A 34 17.05 10.45 13.89
C THR A 34 15.79 10.62 13.08
N GLY A 35 15.42 9.63 12.25
CA GLY A 35 14.16 9.54 11.54
C GLY A 35 13.10 8.73 12.30
N MET A 36 11.82 8.92 11.98
CA MET A 36 10.71 8.15 12.53
C MET A 36 9.54 8.13 11.54
N LEU A 37 8.96 6.95 11.33
CA LEU A 37 7.72 6.77 10.58
C LEU A 37 6.55 7.38 11.36
N GLN A 38 5.98 8.45 10.80
CA GLN A 38 4.93 9.26 11.43
C GLN A 38 3.71 9.36 10.52
N THR A 39 2.52 9.46 11.14
CA THR A 39 1.29 9.75 10.41
C THR A 39 1.36 11.15 9.78
N TYR A 40 0.84 11.30 8.58
CA TYR A 40 0.83 12.55 7.84
C TYR A 40 -0.55 12.79 7.22
N LYS A 41 -1.15 13.95 7.49
CA LYS A 41 -2.38 14.39 6.82
C LYS A 41 -2.00 14.89 5.44
N GLU A 42 -2.40 14.16 4.39
CA GLU A 42 -2.23 14.63 3.02
C GLU A 42 -3.26 15.72 2.69
N ASP A 43 -2.93 16.61 1.76
CA ASP A 43 -3.83 17.69 1.32
C ASP A 43 -5.12 17.12 0.67
N SER A 44 -5.06 15.88 0.18
CA SER A 44 -6.22 15.13 -0.31
C SER A 44 -7.23 14.77 0.78
N GLY A 45 -6.87 14.94 2.07
CA GLY A 45 -7.66 14.51 3.23
C GLY A 45 -7.39 13.08 3.68
N ASP A 46 -6.61 12.32 2.91
CA ASP A 46 -6.21 10.95 3.26
C ASP A 46 -5.11 10.93 4.33
N ASP A 47 -5.18 9.93 5.21
CA ASP A 47 -4.10 9.59 6.13
C ASP A 47 -3.01 8.82 5.39
N GLY A 48 -1.86 9.46 5.23
CA GLY A 48 -0.64 8.87 4.70
C GLY A 48 0.46 8.78 5.77
N PHE A 49 1.66 8.45 5.33
CA PHE A 49 2.83 8.39 6.19
C PHE A 49 4.05 8.99 5.55
N ARG A 50 4.94 9.49 6.40
CA ARG A 50 6.27 9.98 6.03
C ARG A 50 7.27 9.59 7.10
N VAL A 51 8.54 9.48 6.73
CA VAL A 51 9.63 9.39 7.69
C VAL A 51 10.20 10.79 7.89
N TYR A 52 10.15 11.26 9.13
CA TYR A 52 10.59 12.60 9.51
C TYR A 52 11.52 12.57 10.70
N ALA A 53 12.31 13.64 10.83
CA ALA A 53 13.15 13.85 11.99
C ALA A 53 12.35 13.72 13.29
N VAL A 54 12.90 13.00 14.27
CA VAL A 54 12.34 12.88 15.61
C VAL A 54 12.37 14.27 16.26
N LYS A 55 11.19 14.81 16.55
CA LYS A 55 11.02 16.09 17.24
C LYS A 55 10.13 15.87 18.47
N ASN A 56 9.22 16.79 18.75
CA ASN A 56 8.29 16.70 19.88
C ASN A 56 7.24 15.60 19.68
N ARG A 57 6.90 15.30 18.42
CA ARG A 57 5.93 14.27 18.04
C ARG A 57 6.65 12.93 17.91
N LYS A 58 6.17 11.91 18.64
CA LYS A 58 6.71 10.56 18.60
C LYS A 58 5.60 9.56 18.27
N THR A 59 5.74 8.89 17.15
CA THR A 59 4.83 7.86 16.63
C THR A 59 5.47 6.51 16.81
N TYR A 60 4.93 5.70 17.71
CA TYR A 60 5.41 4.34 17.95
C TYR A 60 4.48 3.30 17.32
N TRP A 61 5.03 2.13 17.07
CA TRP A 61 4.37 1.07 16.32
C TRP A 61 4.31 -0.22 17.14
N GLN A 62 3.12 -0.79 17.27
CA GLN A 62 2.89 -2.09 17.88
C GLN A 62 2.62 -3.11 16.79
N PHE A 63 3.16 -4.32 16.94
CA PHE A 63 3.06 -5.41 15.99
C PHE A 63 2.25 -6.54 16.63
N GLN A 64 1.04 -6.78 16.13
CA GLN A 64 0.17 -7.82 16.66
C GLN A 64 0.15 -9.04 15.74
N PRO A 65 0.54 -10.24 16.22
CA PRO A 65 0.62 -11.43 15.39
C PRO A 65 -0.76 -11.85 14.89
N ILE A 66 -0.83 -12.38 13.66
CA ILE A 66 -2.07 -12.84 13.03
C ILE A 66 -1.98 -14.34 12.74
N ASP A 67 -3.05 -15.09 13.08
CA ASP A 67 -3.28 -16.49 12.71
C ASP A 67 -2.12 -17.46 12.97
N LYS A 68 -1.22 -17.11 13.91
CA LYS A 68 0.03 -17.84 14.19
C LYS A 68 0.91 -18.02 12.95
N ILE A 69 0.75 -17.18 11.93
CA ILE A 69 1.57 -17.20 10.72
C ILE A 69 2.91 -16.53 11.07
N PRO A 70 4.06 -17.23 10.95
CA PRO A 70 5.36 -16.67 11.33
C PRO A 70 5.69 -15.38 10.58
N GLY A 71 5.96 -14.31 11.33
CA GLY A 71 6.29 -13.01 10.77
C GLY A 71 5.10 -12.21 10.24
N ARG A 72 3.86 -12.66 10.43
CA ARG A 72 2.67 -11.92 9.98
C ARG A 72 2.08 -11.09 11.10
N TYR A 73 1.87 -9.80 10.83
CA TYR A 73 1.41 -8.83 11.79
C TYR A 73 0.32 -7.91 11.24
N SER A 74 -0.56 -7.45 12.13
CA SER A 74 -1.25 -6.16 11.98
C SER A 74 -0.47 -5.10 12.78
N LEU A 75 -0.49 -3.86 12.32
CA LEU A 75 0.30 -2.80 12.92
C LEU A 75 -0.59 -1.63 13.36
N ARG A 76 -0.39 -1.21 14.62
CA ARG A 76 -1.07 -0.06 15.21
C ARG A 76 -0.08 1.05 15.53
N CYS A 77 -0.55 2.28 15.40
CA CYS A 77 0.19 3.48 15.71
C CYS A 77 -0.24 4.04 17.08
N SER A 78 0.73 4.49 17.89
CA SER A 78 0.50 5.02 19.24
C SER A 78 -0.22 6.37 19.28
N GLU A 79 -0.36 7.03 18.14
CA GLU A 79 -1.07 8.31 18.02
C GLU A 79 -2.55 8.12 17.67
N THR A 80 -2.97 6.89 17.44
CA THR A 80 -4.31 6.53 16.99
C THR A 80 -4.97 5.60 17.99
N THR A 81 -6.22 5.24 17.74
CA THR A 81 -6.90 4.22 18.54
C THR A 81 -6.59 2.82 18.03
N THR A 82 -7.01 1.81 18.78
CA THR A 82 -6.94 0.40 18.40
C THR A 82 -7.84 0.05 17.20
N ARG A 83 -8.70 0.98 16.77
CA ARG A 83 -9.60 0.84 15.62
C ARG A 83 -8.96 1.24 14.31
N LYS A 84 -7.72 1.72 14.32
CA LYS A 84 -7.00 2.10 13.11
C LYS A 84 -5.83 1.16 12.88
N GLN A 85 -5.65 0.74 11.63
CA GLN A 85 -4.60 -0.21 11.24
C GLN A 85 -3.76 0.37 10.11
N PHE A 86 -2.46 0.04 10.14
CA PHE A 86 -1.54 0.28 9.05
C PHE A 86 -1.92 -0.58 7.84
N ALA A 87 -2.23 0.06 6.73
CA ALA A 87 -2.73 -0.59 5.54
C ALA A 87 -2.03 -0.07 4.28
N VAL A 88 -2.39 -0.65 3.14
CA VAL A 88 -2.09 -0.08 1.82
C VAL A 88 -3.36 0.45 1.17
N CYS A 89 -3.26 1.62 0.55
CA CYS A 89 -4.35 2.26 -0.18
C CYS A 89 -3.87 2.65 -1.57
N TYR A 90 -4.75 2.50 -2.56
CA TYR A 90 -4.49 2.95 -3.92
C TYR A 90 -4.83 4.44 -4.08
N ARG A 91 -3.97 5.17 -4.80
CA ARG A 91 -4.04 6.59 -5.11
C ARG A 91 -3.93 6.76 -6.62
N ASP A 92 -5.05 6.95 -7.29
CA ASP A 92 -5.11 7.10 -8.75
C ASP A 92 -4.50 8.43 -9.24
N PHE A 93 -4.54 9.46 -8.41
CA PHE A 93 -3.95 10.78 -8.68
C PHE A 93 -2.42 10.79 -8.70
N GLU A 94 -1.76 9.75 -8.20
CA GLU A 94 -0.30 9.65 -8.27
C GLU A 94 0.12 9.37 -9.72
N SER A 95 0.98 10.25 -10.25
CA SER A 95 1.41 10.22 -11.65
C SER A 95 2.43 9.13 -11.91
N VAL A 96 3.20 8.75 -10.89
CA VAL A 96 4.16 7.65 -10.97
C VAL A 96 3.45 6.33 -10.65
N GLU A 97 3.20 5.52 -11.67
CA GLU A 97 2.39 4.29 -11.57
C GLU A 97 2.83 3.36 -10.42
N ASN A 98 4.14 3.14 -10.26
CA ASN A 98 4.70 2.28 -9.20
C ASN A 98 4.73 2.94 -7.81
N ARG A 99 4.08 4.09 -7.62
CA ARG A 99 3.91 4.77 -6.33
C ARG A 99 2.45 4.99 -5.94
N ARG A 100 1.52 4.52 -6.78
CA ARG A 100 0.07 4.68 -6.55
C ARG A 100 -0.42 3.93 -5.33
N THR A 101 0.20 2.81 -4.99
CA THR A 101 -0.12 2.09 -3.76
C THR A 101 0.71 2.69 -2.62
N ARG A 102 0.06 3.42 -1.72
CA ARG A 102 0.69 4.09 -0.58
C ARG A 102 0.36 3.39 0.73
N ALA A 103 1.25 3.53 1.71
CA ALA A 103 0.89 3.20 3.08
C ALA A 103 -0.17 4.21 3.58
N CYS A 104 -1.18 3.72 4.28
CA CYS A 104 -2.29 4.53 4.78
C CYS A 104 -2.84 3.99 6.09
N LEU A 105 -3.68 4.79 6.76
CA LEU A 105 -4.33 4.39 8.00
C LEU A 105 -5.83 4.20 7.76
N THR A 106 -6.34 2.99 7.99
CA THR A 106 -7.75 2.65 7.73
C THR A 106 -8.43 2.09 8.98
N ASP A 107 -9.77 2.08 8.98
CA ASP A 107 -10.53 1.41 10.06
C ASP A 107 -10.26 -0.10 10.03
N SER A 108 -10.03 -0.67 11.21
CA SER A 108 -9.66 -2.08 11.37
C SER A 108 -10.77 -2.99 10.84
N ASP A 109 -10.45 -3.74 9.79
CA ASP A 109 -11.36 -4.67 9.11
C ASP A 109 -10.75 -6.06 8.91
N GLY A 110 -9.46 -6.23 9.20
CA GLY A 110 -8.75 -7.50 9.11
C GLY A 110 -8.44 -7.95 7.67
N THR A 111 -8.71 -7.10 6.67
CA THR A 111 -8.43 -7.41 5.26
C THR A 111 -6.93 -7.66 5.03
N GLU A 112 -6.60 -8.38 3.96
CA GLU A 112 -5.20 -8.62 3.57
C GLU A 112 -4.40 -7.31 3.38
N SER A 113 -5.08 -6.19 3.08
CA SER A 113 -4.45 -4.88 2.97
C SER A 113 -3.89 -4.36 4.30
N GLN A 114 -4.41 -4.85 5.43
CA GLN A 114 -3.99 -4.52 6.80
C GLN A 114 -2.99 -5.53 7.39
N GLN A 115 -2.65 -6.57 6.63
CA GLN A 115 -1.75 -7.63 7.08
C GLN A 115 -0.38 -7.49 6.41
N TRP A 116 0.67 -7.66 7.20
CA TRP A 116 2.05 -7.44 6.79
C TRP A 116 2.91 -8.64 7.15
N ASP A 117 3.55 -9.23 6.13
CA ASP A 117 4.61 -10.21 6.30
C ASP A 117 5.93 -9.45 6.49
N VAL A 118 6.47 -9.51 7.71
CA VAL A 118 7.73 -8.88 8.12
C VAL A 118 8.85 -9.93 8.12
N SER A 119 9.90 -9.64 7.35
CA SER A 119 11.05 -10.54 7.21
C SER A 119 12.34 -9.80 7.54
N LEU A 120 13.34 -10.53 8.01
CA LEU A 120 14.69 -10.03 8.28
C LEU A 120 15.49 -10.03 6.98
N TRP A 121 16.22 -8.95 6.73
CA TRP A 121 16.98 -8.72 5.52
C TRP A 121 18.38 -8.20 5.84
N GLY A 122 19.40 -9.01 5.54
CA GLY A 122 20.80 -8.67 5.80
C GLY A 122 21.54 -9.87 6.39
N THR A 123 22.70 -9.59 6.99
CA THR A 123 23.42 -10.55 7.84
C THR A 123 23.16 -10.23 9.31
N ASN A 124 23.65 -11.07 10.23
CA ASN A 124 23.50 -10.84 11.68
C ASN A 124 23.98 -9.45 12.16
N THR A 125 24.85 -8.76 11.41
CA THR A 125 25.37 -7.43 11.76
C THR A 125 24.69 -6.28 11.01
N THR A 126 23.85 -6.58 10.01
CA THR A 126 23.15 -5.59 9.16
C THR A 126 21.69 -5.96 8.99
N GLU A 127 21.13 -6.66 9.99
CA GLU A 127 19.78 -7.18 9.93
C GLU A 127 18.79 -6.01 9.99
N THR A 128 18.09 -5.81 8.88
CA THR A 128 17.03 -4.82 8.73
C THR A 128 15.72 -5.54 8.49
N TYR A 129 14.61 -4.81 8.52
CA TYR A 129 13.29 -5.36 8.31
C TYR A 129 12.80 -5.04 6.90
N LEU A 130 12.15 -6.03 6.29
CA LEU A 130 11.44 -5.91 5.04
C LEU A 130 9.95 -6.13 5.29
N PHE A 131 9.14 -5.21 4.78
CA PHE A 131 7.69 -5.24 4.92
C PHE A 131 7.05 -5.58 3.58
N THR A 132 6.28 -6.67 3.57
CA THR A 132 5.52 -7.13 2.42
C THR A 132 4.04 -7.14 2.78
N ASN A 133 3.21 -6.45 2.03
CA ASN A 133 1.77 -6.44 2.28
C ASN A 133 1.11 -7.70 1.72
N VAL A 134 0.22 -8.33 2.48
CA VAL A 134 -0.39 -9.62 2.08
C VAL A 134 -1.25 -9.47 0.82
N ALA A 135 -1.98 -8.36 0.67
CA ALA A 135 -2.83 -8.15 -0.52
C ALA A 135 -2.04 -8.01 -1.84
N ASN A 136 -0.78 -7.54 -1.77
CA ASN A 136 0.09 -7.37 -2.95
C ASN A 136 1.08 -8.54 -3.13
N GLY A 137 1.22 -9.40 -2.12
CA GLY A 137 2.24 -10.45 -2.06
C GLY A 137 3.66 -9.90 -2.20
N THR A 138 4.58 -10.71 -2.72
CA THR A 138 6.02 -10.39 -2.80
C THR A 138 6.41 -9.45 -3.94
N LYS A 139 5.44 -8.92 -4.69
CA LYS A 139 5.73 -8.08 -5.87
C LYS A 139 6.19 -6.69 -5.47
N TYR A 140 5.74 -6.21 -4.32
CA TYR A 140 6.03 -4.86 -3.85
C TYR A 140 6.37 -4.89 -2.36
N HIS A 141 7.30 -4.02 -1.98
CA HIS A 141 7.77 -3.86 -0.61
C HIS A 141 7.56 -2.42 -0.16
N LEU A 142 7.43 -2.24 1.15
CA LEU A 142 7.32 -0.91 1.75
C LEU A 142 8.61 -0.13 1.50
N ASP A 143 8.47 1.04 0.89
CA ASP A 143 9.55 1.89 0.41
C ASP A 143 9.28 3.33 0.82
N VAL A 144 10.36 4.05 1.10
CA VAL A 144 10.33 5.48 1.29
C VAL A 144 11.52 6.15 0.61
N ILE A 145 11.24 7.29 -0.02
CA ILE A 145 12.27 8.28 -0.37
C ILE A 145 12.27 9.30 0.77
N PRO A 146 13.41 9.65 1.35
CA PRO A 146 13.47 10.65 2.42
C PRO A 146 12.65 11.91 2.08
N GLY A 147 11.79 12.31 3.01
CA GLY A 147 10.90 13.47 2.87
C GLY A 147 9.66 13.28 1.99
N ASN A 148 9.47 12.10 1.38
CA ASN A 148 8.29 11.78 0.55
C ASN A 148 7.30 10.90 1.31
N ALA A 149 6.15 10.62 0.67
CA ALA A 149 5.21 9.62 1.15
C ALA A 149 5.84 8.22 1.20
N VAL A 150 5.32 7.38 2.10
CA VAL A 150 5.64 5.95 2.14
C VAL A 150 4.75 5.19 1.17
N PHE A 151 5.33 4.35 0.32
CA PHE A 151 4.63 3.65 -0.76
C PHE A 151 5.13 2.23 -0.95
N MET A 152 4.45 1.49 -1.81
CA MET A 152 4.81 0.14 -2.20
C MET A 152 5.54 0.20 -3.54
N SER A 153 6.78 -0.28 -3.61
CA SER A 153 7.58 -0.30 -4.84
C SER A 153 8.09 -1.71 -5.15
N PRO A 154 8.32 -2.07 -6.42
CA PRO A 154 8.92 -3.36 -6.73
C PRO A 154 10.35 -3.42 -6.23
N ASN A 155 10.91 -4.63 -6.09
CA ASN A 155 12.33 -4.75 -5.84
C ASN A 155 13.14 -4.09 -6.96
N LEU A 156 14.13 -3.27 -6.60
CA LEU A 156 15.04 -2.65 -7.55
C LEU A 156 16.40 -3.39 -7.52
N ASP A 157 17.22 -3.17 -8.55
CA ASP A 157 18.55 -3.77 -8.61
C ASP A 157 19.51 -3.10 -7.61
N GLY A 158 20.39 -3.91 -7.02
CA GLY A 158 21.42 -3.44 -6.08
C GLY A 158 20.94 -3.35 -4.63
N TYR A 159 21.64 -2.52 -3.84
CA TYR A 159 21.38 -2.36 -2.41
C TYR A 159 20.20 -1.41 -2.15
N GLN A 160 19.12 -1.94 -1.57
CA GLN A 160 17.84 -1.22 -1.43
C GLN A 160 17.66 -0.55 -0.06
N LYS A 161 18.47 0.47 0.24
CA LYS A 161 18.32 1.27 1.48
C LYS A 161 16.89 1.75 1.76
N ARG A 162 16.13 1.99 0.69
CA ARG A 162 14.77 2.53 0.75
C ARG A 162 13.70 1.53 1.17
N GLN A 163 13.98 0.24 1.02
CA GLN A 163 13.09 -0.86 1.41
C GLN A 163 13.56 -1.56 2.70
N ARG A 164 14.62 -1.04 3.31
CA ARG A 164 15.21 -1.54 4.55
C ARG A 164 14.75 -0.65 5.70
N TRP A 165 14.03 -1.26 6.61
CA TRP A 165 13.45 -0.61 7.76
C TRP A 165 14.22 -1.00 9.02
N LEU A 166 14.34 -0.07 9.97
CA LEU A 166 15.04 -0.29 11.23
C LEU A 166 14.06 -0.13 12.37
N MET A 167 14.22 -0.96 13.40
CA MET A 167 13.34 -0.97 14.56
C MET A 167 14.13 -1.03 15.86
N THR A 168 13.72 -0.25 16.85
CA THR A 168 14.19 -0.38 18.24
C THR A 168 13.01 -0.43 19.18
N SER A 169 13.10 -1.24 20.23
CA SER A 169 12.12 -1.25 21.32
C SER A 169 12.23 0.03 22.13
N VAL A 170 11.08 0.60 22.53
CA VAL A 170 11.03 1.86 23.28
C VAL A 170 10.55 1.63 24.71
N LYS A 171 9.36 1.04 24.84
CA LYS A 171 8.71 0.76 26.12
C LYS A 171 7.59 -0.26 25.92
N ASN A 172 7.10 -0.83 27.00
CA ASN A 172 5.94 -1.69 26.95
C ASN A 172 4.68 -0.93 26.53
N VAL A 173 3.73 -1.64 25.93
CA VAL A 173 2.41 -1.11 25.61
C VAL A 173 1.58 -1.01 26.89
N ASP A 174 1.51 -2.10 27.67
CA ASP A 174 0.86 -2.20 28.99
C ASP A 174 -0.53 -1.52 29.02
N ASP A 175 -1.33 -1.80 27.98
CA ASP A 175 -2.68 -1.28 27.81
C ASP A 175 -3.59 -2.39 27.28
N ASP A 176 -4.67 -2.66 28.05
CA ASP A 176 -5.64 -3.71 27.74
C ASP A 176 -6.30 -3.51 26.37
N ALA A 177 -6.50 -2.27 25.93
CA ALA A 177 -7.10 -1.98 24.63
C ALA A 177 -6.22 -2.48 23.47
N TYR A 178 -4.90 -2.55 23.69
CA TYR A 178 -3.92 -2.95 22.70
C TYR A 178 -3.49 -4.43 22.81
N SER A 179 -4.09 -5.18 23.74
CA SER A 179 -3.73 -6.57 23.99
C SER A 179 -4.38 -7.59 23.03
N THR A 180 -5.40 -7.18 22.25
CA THR A 180 -6.10 -8.05 21.30
C THR A 180 -6.03 -7.51 19.87
N VAL A 181 -6.08 -8.42 18.90
CA VAL A 181 -6.25 -8.07 17.48
C VAL A 181 -7.73 -7.74 17.26
N PHE A 182 -8.03 -6.53 16.80
CA PHE A 182 -9.37 -6.13 16.42
C PHE A 182 -9.65 -6.69 15.02
N THR A 183 -10.12 -7.92 14.97
CA THR A 183 -10.93 -8.39 13.84
C THR A 183 -12.35 -7.96 14.15
N ASN A 184 -13.02 -7.29 13.22
CA ASN A 184 -14.40 -6.89 13.41
C ASN A 184 -15.20 -8.13 13.86
N PRO A 185 -15.79 -8.15 15.07
CA PRO A 185 -16.45 -9.35 15.54
C PRO A 185 -17.67 -9.66 14.64
N PRO A 186 -17.99 -10.94 14.39
CA PRO A 186 -19.35 -11.30 14.01
C PRO A 186 -20.31 -10.72 15.07
N PRO A 187 -21.55 -10.33 14.72
CA PRO A 187 -22.45 -9.67 15.65
C PRO A 187 -22.62 -10.53 16.91
N GLU A 188 -22.20 -9.94 18.05
CA GLU A 188 -22.51 -10.26 19.43
C GLU A 188 -22.94 -11.71 19.73
N SER A 189 -22.00 -12.53 20.20
CA SER A 189 -22.31 -13.67 21.08
C SER A 189 -21.81 -13.36 22.49
N THR A 190 -22.79 -13.01 23.32
CA THR A 190 -22.94 -13.32 24.74
C THR A 190 -21.69 -13.22 25.62
N ARG A 191 -21.68 -12.20 26.48
CA ARG A 191 -20.92 -12.17 27.73
C ARG A 191 -21.21 -13.44 28.52
N ASP A 192 -20.21 -14.28 28.74
CA ASP A 192 -20.24 -15.28 29.80
C ASP A 192 -19.48 -14.69 30.99
N ALA A 193 -20.24 -14.13 31.94
CA ALA A 193 -19.71 -13.69 33.21
C ALA A 193 -19.60 -14.91 34.11
N GLY A 194 -18.37 -15.30 34.46
CA GLY A 194 -18.13 -16.29 35.49
C GLY A 194 -18.76 -15.86 36.82
N THR A 195 -19.43 -16.77 37.51
CA THR A 195 -19.65 -16.66 38.95
C THR A 195 -19.59 -18.07 39.58
N THR A 196 -18.78 -18.14 40.63
CA THR A 196 -18.46 -19.27 41.49
C THR A 196 -19.66 -19.81 42.31
N THR A 197 -19.62 -21.12 42.52
CA THR A 197 -20.19 -21.98 43.59
C THR A 197 -20.83 -21.30 44.81
N ASP A 198 -22.07 -21.70 45.18
CA ASP A 198 -22.36 -22.47 46.41
C ASP A 198 -23.79 -23.05 46.44
N SER A 199 -23.95 -24.16 47.17
CA SER A 199 -25.16 -24.96 47.38
C SER A 199 -26.13 -24.34 48.40
N SER A 200 -27.44 -24.55 48.23
CA SER A 200 -28.41 -24.98 49.28
C SER A 200 -29.85 -25.10 48.76
N ILE A 201 -30.62 -25.94 49.46
CA ILE A 201 -31.89 -26.63 49.14
C ILE A 201 -33.15 -25.78 49.44
N GLU A 202 -34.23 -26.04 48.66
CA GLU A 202 -35.72 -25.90 48.78
C GLU A 202 -36.39 -24.93 49.83
N THR A 203 -37.61 -24.37 49.72
CA THR A 203 -38.89 -24.69 49.02
C THR A 203 -39.82 -23.44 49.00
N ALA A 204 -40.77 -23.38 48.03
CA ALA A 204 -42.12 -22.72 48.06
C ALA A 204 -42.23 -21.16 48.13
N THR A 205 -43.20 -20.42 47.57
CA THR A 205 -44.28 -20.52 46.57
C THR A 205 -44.76 -19.06 46.40
N ASP A 206 -44.98 -18.54 45.19
CA ASP A 206 -46.20 -17.79 44.83
C ASP A 206 -46.14 -17.17 43.44
N ALA A 207 -47.27 -17.30 42.74
CA ALA A 207 -47.52 -16.91 41.38
C ALA A 207 -47.89 -15.42 41.27
N ALA A 208 -47.36 -14.73 40.27
CA ALA A 208 -48.09 -13.64 39.61
C ALA A 208 -47.53 -13.42 38.19
N SER A 209 -48.45 -13.54 37.24
CA SER A 209 -48.28 -13.40 35.80
C SER A 209 -47.80 -12.00 35.39
N SER A 210 -46.84 -11.93 34.46
CA SER A 210 -46.68 -10.77 33.58
C SER A 210 -46.20 -11.22 32.20
N SER A 211 -47.06 -10.92 31.23
CA SER A 211 -47.00 -11.21 29.80
C SER A 211 -45.65 -10.91 29.13
N SER A 212 -45.05 -11.95 28.55
CA SER A 212 -43.98 -11.85 27.55
C SER A 212 -44.54 -11.34 26.22
N SER A 213 -44.15 -10.13 25.85
CA SER A 213 -44.33 -9.62 24.48
C SER A 213 -43.13 -10.06 23.64
N ASP A 214 -43.22 -11.24 23.03
CA ASP A 214 -42.28 -11.68 22.01
C ASP A 214 -42.45 -10.82 20.75
N SER A 215 -41.51 -9.91 20.52
CA SER A 215 -41.38 -9.20 19.23
C SER A 215 -40.82 -10.18 18.19
N SER A 216 -41.70 -10.69 17.34
CA SER A 216 -41.38 -11.55 16.22
C SER A 216 -40.54 -10.81 15.16
N SER A 217 -39.22 -11.03 15.18
CA SER A 217 -38.35 -10.67 14.05
C SER A 217 -38.57 -11.67 12.92
N SER A 218 -39.09 -11.20 11.78
CA SER A 218 -39.27 -12.01 10.58
C SER A 218 -37.90 -12.41 9.99
N SER A 219 -37.45 -13.62 10.30
CA SER A 219 -36.32 -14.25 9.62
C SER A 219 -36.77 -14.72 8.24
N LEU A 220 -36.08 -14.28 7.18
CA LEU A 220 -36.31 -14.81 5.83
C LEU A 220 -35.95 -16.30 5.83
N SER A 221 -36.90 -17.12 5.40
CA SER A 221 -36.73 -18.58 5.25
C SER A 221 -35.44 -18.87 4.48
N SER A 222 -34.71 -19.91 4.89
CA SER A 222 -33.50 -20.40 4.23
C SER A 222 -33.71 -20.64 2.72
N GLY A 223 -34.95 -20.86 2.28
CA GLY A 223 -35.32 -20.95 0.85
C GLY A 223 -35.21 -19.62 0.08
N ALA A 224 -35.47 -18.47 0.72
CA ALA A 224 -35.30 -17.15 0.10
C ALA A 224 -33.82 -16.78 -0.06
N ILE A 225 -32.98 -17.19 0.92
CA ILE A 225 -31.54 -16.97 0.91
C ILE A 225 -30.86 -17.87 -0.15
N ALA A 226 -31.32 -19.12 -0.32
CA ALA A 226 -30.80 -20.02 -1.35
C ALA A 226 -31.11 -19.56 -2.78
N GLY A 227 -32.26 -18.91 -3.02
CA GLY A 227 -32.65 -18.43 -4.34
C GLY A 227 -31.78 -17.29 -4.89
N ILE A 228 -31.34 -16.37 -4.02
CA ILE A 228 -30.57 -15.18 -4.41
C ILE A 228 -29.13 -15.54 -4.79
N ALA A 229 -28.53 -16.53 -4.11
CA ALA A 229 -27.16 -16.95 -4.37
C ALA A 229 -26.96 -17.52 -5.79
N ILE A 230 -27.94 -18.28 -6.29
CA ILE A 230 -27.84 -18.92 -7.63
C ILE A 230 -28.21 -17.91 -8.73
N GLY A 231 -29.15 -17.01 -8.48
CA GLY A 231 -29.57 -15.97 -9.43
C GLY A 231 -28.46 -14.95 -9.73
N ALA A 232 -27.63 -14.60 -8.75
CA ALA A 232 -26.55 -13.64 -8.92
C ALA A 232 -25.48 -14.11 -9.93
N VAL A 233 -25.12 -15.39 -9.90
CA VAL A 233 -24.10 -15.95 -10.80
C VAL A 233 -24.59 -15.94 -12.25
N LEU A 234 -25.84 -16.34 -12.49
CA LEU A 234 -26.43 -16.31 -13.84
C LEU A 234 -26.65 -14.87 -14.34
N GLY A 235 -27.04 -13.95 -13.45
CA GLY A 235 -27.20 -12.53 -13.78
C GLY A 235 -25.89 -11.87 -14.19
N VAL A 236 -24.80 -12.08 -13.44
CA VAL A 236 -23.48 -11.53 -13.76
C VAL A 236 -22.94 -12.10 -15.08
N LEU A 237 -23.11 -13.41 -15.31
CA LEU A 237 -22.72 -14.03 -16.58
C LEU A 237 -23.51 -13.46 -17.77
N ALA A 238 -24.82 -13.26 -17.63
CA ALA A 238 -25.63 -12.67 -18.69
C ALA A 238 -25.21 -11.22 -19.02
N ILE A 239 -24.94 -10.39 -18.00
CA ILE A 239 -24.48 -9.01 -18.18
C ILE A 239 -23.09 -8.96 -18.80
N ALA A 240 -22.16 -9.83 -18.36
CA ALA A 240 -20.82 -9.91 -18.93
C ALA A 240 -20.84 -10.32 -20.41
N LEU A 241 -21.67 -11.30 -20.77
CA LEU A 241 -21.85 -11.73 -22.17
C LEU A 241 -22.45 -10.62 -23.04
N LEU A 242 -23.44 -9.88 -22.52
CA LEU A 242 -24.06 -8.77 -23.23
C LEU A 242 -23.06 -7.61 -23.43
N GLY A 243 -22.29 -7.27 -22.39
CA GLY A 243 -21.24 -6.25 -22.46
C GLY A 243 -20.15 -6.62 -23.48
N PHE A 244 -19.68 -7.87 -23.46
CA PHE A 244 -18.71 -8.38 -24.42
C PHE A 244 -19.24 -8.36 -25.86
N PHE A 245 -20.50 -8.76 -26.07
CA PHE A 245 -21.11 -8.78 -27.39
C PHE A 245 -21.26 -7.37 -28.00
N LEU A 246 -21.68 -6.38 -27.20
CA LEU A 246 -21.79 -4.99 -27.63
C LEU A 246 -20.40 -4.37 -27.92
N TRP A 247 -19.39 -4.68 -27.10
CA TRP A 247 -18.02 -4.24 -27.33
C TRP A 247 -17.43 -4.83 -28.62
N ARG A 248 -17.65 -6.13 -28.87
CA ARG A 248 -17.23 -6.82 -30.09
C ARG A 248 -17.93 -6.27 -31.34
N ARG A 249 -19.21 -5.87 -31.22
CA ARG A 249 -19.95 -5.23 -32.31
C ARG A 249 -19.44 -3.82 -32.62
N LYS A 250 -19.12 -3.03 -31.59
CA LYS A 250 -18.61 -1.66 -31.76
C LYS A 250 -17.24 -1.62 -32.46
N ARG A 251 -16.39 -2.64 -32.24
CA ARG A 251 -15.07 -2.76 -32.89
C ARG A 251 -15.09 -3.08 -34.39
N ARG A 252 -16.26 -3.36 -34.98
CA ARG A 252 -16.40 -3.64 -36.43
C ARG A 252 -16.84 -2.43 -37.26
N ASN A 253 -17.15 -1.30 -36.64
CA ASN A 253 -17.65 -0.10 -37.33
C ASN A 253 -16.74 1.15 -37.21
N THR A 254 -15.50 1.02 -36.73
CA THR A 254 -14.51 2.11 -36.87
C THR A 254 -13.67 1.90 -38.12
N GLY A 255 -14.33 1.99 -39.26
CA GLY A 255 -13.71 2.16 -40.57
C GLY A 255 -14.24 3.44 -41.20
N LEU A 256 -13.33 4.33 -41.58
CA LEU A 256 -13.49 5.49 -42.47
C LEU A 256 -14.07 6.78 -41.87
N ALA A 257 -13.15 7.71 -41.56
CA ALA A 257 -13.32 9.12 -41.91
C ALA A 257 -11.93 9.74 -42.15
N ALA A 258 -11.41 9.56 -43.36
CA ALA A 258 -10.39 10.44 -43.92
C ALA A 258 -11.09 11.72 -44.40
N LYS A 259 -10.52 12.89 -44.10
CA LYS A 259 -10.72 14.09 -44.92
C LYS A 259 -9.40 14.87 -45.08
N PRO A 260 -9.22 15.52 -46.23
CA PRO A 260 -7.92 15.84 -46.82
C PRO A 260 -7.39 17.22 -46.40
N ASP A 261 -6.10 17.40 -46.63
CA ASP A 261 -5.36 18.66 -46.65
C ASP A 261 -6.03 19.69 -47.57
N GLU A 262 -5.92 20.98 -47.21
CA GLU A 262 -5.71 22.11 -48.13
C GLU A 262 -5.39 23.41 -47.34
N ALA A 263 -4.33 24.07 -47.83
CA ALA A 263 -4.11 25.53 -47.87
C ALA A 263 -3.63 26.33 -46.63
N MET A 264 -2.34 26.71 -46.72
CA MET A 264 -1.79 28.08 -46.67
C MET A 264 -2.20 29.04 -45.54
N GLY A 265 -1.18 29.55 -44.82
CA GLY A 265 -1.32 30.75 -43.99
C GLY A 265 -0.03 31.14 -43.28
N SER A 266 0.93 31.69 -44.02
CA SER A 266 2.10 32.39 -43.47
C SER A 266 1.65 33.72 -42.87
N HIS A 267 1.77 33.91 -41.56
CA HIS A 267 1.82 35.22 -40.89
C HIS A 267 2.41 35.03 -39.49
N ASN A 268 3.69 35.37 -39.30
CA ASN A 268 4.21 35.65 -37.97
C ASN A 268 4.46 37.15 -37.86
N GLY A 269 3.65 37.78 -37.00
CA GLY A 269 3.72 39.17 -36.62
C GLY A 269 4.85 39.43 -35.64
N ASP A 270 5.43 40.60 -35.85
CA ASP A 270 6.32 41.37 -35.01
C ASP A 270 5.77 41.58 -33.59
N TYR A 271 6.58 41.32 -32.56
CA TYR A 271 6.36 41.86 -31.21
C TYR A 271 7.70 42.28 -30.60
N THR A 272 7.71 43.56 -30.29
CA THR A 272 8.79 44.37 -29.75
C THR A 272 9.19 44.03 -28.31
N GLN A 273 10.49 44.11 -28.11
CA GLN A 273 11.26 44.37 -26.90
C GLN A 273 10.61 45.37 -25.90
N THR A 274 10.68 45.07 -24.59
CA THR A 274 11.09 45.97 -23.49
C THR A 274 10.82 45.33 -22.11
N GLY A 275 11.71 45.58 -21.14
CA GLY A 275 11.42 45.39 -19.71
C GLY A 275 12.43 44.57 -18.92
N ALA A 276 13.54 45.22 -18.52
CA ALA A 276 14.59 44.68 -17.68
C ALA A 276 14.19 44.55 -16.19
N TYR A 277 14.73 43.57 -15.48
CA TYR A 277 15.17 43.69 -14.08
C TYR A 277 16.23 42.61 -13.75
N LYS A 278 17.34 43.05 -13.16
CA LYS A 278 18.49 42.29 -12.61
C LYS A 278 18.57 42.65 -11.10
N PRO A 279 19.17 41.86 -10.18
CA PRO A 279 20.65 41.81 -10.14
C PRO A 279 21.34 40.56 -9.51
N SER A 280 22.68 40.53 -9.70
CA SER A 280 23.79 39.96 -8.86
C SER A 280 23.80 38.45 -8.53
N ILE A 281 24.92 37.71 -8.64
CA ILE A 281 26.09 37.78 -7.75
C ILE A 281 27.44 37.53 -8.47
N ASP A 282 28.43 38.20 -7.89
CA ASP A 282 29.88 38.27 -8.09
C ASP A 282 30.61 36.90 -8.11
N ARG A 283 31.69 36.80 -8.92
CA ARG A 283 32.57 35.64 -9.01
C ARG A 283 34.01 36.12 -8.98
N THR A 284 34.75 35.72 -7.94
CA THR A 284 36.21 35.88 -7.87
C THR A 284 36.93 34.54 -8.03
N LEU A 285 38.05 34.63 -8.76
CA LEU A 285 39.16 33.67 -8.97
C LEU A 285 38.85 32.36 -9.70
N ALA A 286 39.71 31.78 -10.55
CA ALA A 286 40.81 32.20 -11.41
C ALA A 286 41.29 30.91 -12.13
N SER A 287 41.98 31.09 -13.26
CA SER A 287 43.02 30.18 -13.80
C SER A 287 42.60 29.01 -14.73
N SER A 288 42.79 29.29 -16.03
CA SER A 288 43.73 28.58 -16.93
C SER A 288 43.32 27.36 -17.76
N THR A 289 43.50 27.56 -19.08
CA THR A 289 44.04 26.65 -20.11
C THR A 289 43.07 26.17 -21.20
N SER A 290 43.30 26.73 -22.40
CA SER A 290 43.03 26.33 -23.80
C SER A 290 42.03 25.21 -24.17
N PRO A 291 41.22 25.38 -25.23
CA PRO A 291 40.29 24.36 -25.72
C PRO A 291 40.95 23.38 -26.72
N ALA A 292 40.66 22.08 -26.57
CA ALA A 292 40.84 21.08 -27.62
C ALA A 292 39.53 20.93 -28.43
N PRO A 293 39.59 20.71 -29.75
CA PRO A 293 38.39 20.58 -30.59
C PRO A 293 37.71 19.23 -30.35
N PHE A 294 36.41 19.26 -30.07
CA PHE A 294 35.57 18.06 -30.09
C PHE A 294 35.44 17.57 -31.54
N HIS A 295 35.76 16.29 -31.76
CA HIS A 295 35.42 15.54 -32.97
C HIS A 295 34.01 14.97 -32.77
N GLU A 296 33.01 15.58 -33.41
CA GLU A 296 31.68 14.95 -33.53
C GLU A 296 31.70 13.99 -34.72
N LEU A 297 31.56 12.68 -34.44
CA LEU A 297 31.35 11.68 -35.48
C LEU A 297 29.88 11.69 -35.91
N HIS A 298 29.65 12.06 -37.16
CA HIS A 298 28.38 11.86 -37.85
C HIS A 298 28.06 10.37 -37.94
N SER A 299 27.04 9.91 -37.22
CA SER A 299 26.43 8.59 -37.43
C SER A 299 25.26 8.70 -38.39
N THR A 300 25.54 8.70 -39.69
CA THR A 300 24.52 8.43 -40.72
C THR A 300 24.61 6.96 -41.11
N GLN A 301 23.78 6.11 -40.51
CA GLN A 301 23.51 4.79 -41.06
C GLN A 301 22.05 4.44 -40.83
N ASN A 302 21.30 4.43 -41.93
CA ASN A 302 19.94 3.90 -41.99
C ASN A 302 19.95 2.41 -41.60
N PRO A 303 18.94 1.92 -40.88
CA PRO A 303 18.82 0.49 -40.58
C PRO A 303 18.59 -0.32 -41.87
N VAL A 304 19.33 -1.41 -42.01
CA VAL A 304 19.20 -2.38 -43.10
C VAL A 304 18.11 -3.40 -42.73
N GLU A 305 17.08 -3.51 -43.57
CA GLU A 305 16.01 -4.51 -43.41
C GLU A 305 16.51 -5.91 -43.78
N LEU A 306 16.20 -6.90 -42.93
CA LEU A 306 16.46 -8.32 -43.20
C LEU A 306 15.35 -8.90 -44.10
N PRO A 307 15.67 -9.73 -45.11
CA PRO A 307 14.66 -10.37 -45.93
C PRO A 307 13.82 -11.37 -45.13
N ALA A 308 12.51 -11.34 -45.35
CA ALA A 308 11.53 -12.21 -44.71
C ALA A 308 11.75 -13.69 -45.07
N ALA A 309 11.68 -14.56 -44.07
CA ALA A 309 11.74 -16.01 -44.25
C ALA A 309 10.51 -16.49 -45.04
N GLU A 310 10.78 -17.24 -46.11
CA GLU A 310 9.79 -17.79 -47.03
C GLU A 310 8.93 -18.87 -46.36
N GLN A 311 7.62 -18.62 -46.31
CA GLN A 311 6.60 -19.58 -45.88
C GLN A 311 6.41 -20.63 -47.00
N ARG A 312 6.97 -21.83 -46.83
CA ARG A 312 6.59 -22.97 -47.68
C ARG A 312 5.32 -23.63 -47.15
N HIS A 313 4.23 -23.33 -47.83
CA HIS A 313 3.03 -24.16 -47.86
C HIS A 313 3.30 -25.42 -48.70
N GLU A 314 3.10 -26.60 -48.13
CA GLU A 314 2.73 -27.79 -48.89
C GLU A 314 1.53 -28.43 -48.18
N LEU A 315 0.42 -28.51 -48.90
CA LEU A 315 -0.81 -29.19 -48.59
C LEU A 315 -0.84 -30.42 -49.50
N ARG A 316 -0.80 -31.63 -48.92
CA ARG A 316 -1.77 -32.72 -49.10
C ARG A 316 -1.26 -34.04 -48.53
#